data_AF-A0A1G8QP72-F1
#
_entry.id   AF-A0A1G8QP72-F1
#
_cell.length_a   1.000
_cell.length_b   1.000
_cell.length_c   1.000
_cell.angle_alpha   90.00
_cell.angle_beta   90.00
_cell.angle_gamma   90.00
#
_symmetry.space_group_name_H-M   'P 1'
#
loop_
_entity.id
_entity.type
_entity.pdbx_description
1 polymer ?
#
loop_
_entity_poly.entity_id
_entity_poly.type
_entity_poly.pdbx_seq_one_letter_code
_entity_poly.pdbx_strand_id
1 'polypeptide(L)'
;MSQDSVRYSSLQIALHWGIFLLFAVNYVVSDGMGRALRTKLEGGEPDQFAALIHPPVGLAILALAVIRIFVRLRQGAPELPPAKPLMNQVAKLGHLALYLLLVAVPLSGIAAWGLGIRDAGEVHEVLVNLAVLVIVGHAAAAIYHHFVLKDGLMDRIRPARR
;
A
#
# COMPACT_ATOMS: atom_id res chain seq x y z
N MET A 1 -2.62 36.34 7.65
CA MET A 1 -2.74 35.21 6.70
C MET A 1 -2.97 33.98 7.53
N SER A 2 -4.14 33.32 7.39
CA SER A 2 -4.48 32.12 8.14
C SER A 2 -3.44 31.02 7.87
N GLN A 3 -3.06 30.26 8.89
CA GLN A 3 -2.18 29.10 8.77
C GLN A 3 -2.90 27.91 8.09
N ASP A 4 -3.40 28.10 6.87
CA ASP A 4 -3.99 27.01 6.06
C ASP A 4 -2.94 26.28 5.21
N SER A 5 -1.66 26.42 5.54
CA SER A 5 -0.55 26.05 4.66
C SER A 5 -0.08 24.59 4.83
N VAL A 6 -0.32 23.79 3.79
CA VAL A 6 0.38 22.53 3.40
C VAL A 6 -0.15 21.20 3.99
N ARG A 7 -1.43 20.85 3.81
CA ARG A 7 -1.95 19.48 4.08
C ARG A 7 -2.51 18.79 2.82
N TYR A 8 -2.56 17.46 2.85
CA TYR A 8 -3.30 16.68 1.86
C TYR A 8 -4.82 16.89 2.02
N SER A 9 -5.59 16.69 0.95
CA SER A 9 -7.05 16.73 1.04
C SER A 9 -7.58 15.59 1.92
N SER A 10 -8.76 15.78 2.53
CA SER A 10 -9.39 14.75 3.37
C SER A 10 -9.56 13.42 2.62
N LEU A 11 -9.84 13.48 1.32
CA LEU A 11 -9.93 12.29 0.46
C LEU A 11 -8.57 11.58 0.33
N GLN A 12 -7.49 12.32 0.08
CA GLN A 12 -6.13 11.74 -0.02
C GLN A 12 -5.67 11.10 1.30
N ILE A 13 -6.04 11.71 2.43
CA ILE A 13 -5.78 11.18 3.78
C ILE A 13 -6.60 9.91 4.02
N ALA A 14 -7.92 9.94 3.74
CA ALA A 14 -8.78 8.78 3.91
C ALA A 14 -8.33 7.59 3.04
N LEU A 15 -8.00 7.83 1.77
CA LEU A 15 -7.46 6.81 0.87
C LEU A 15 -6.13 6.25 1.39
N HIS A 16 -5.25 7.09 1.94
CA HIS A 16 -3.96 6.62 2.48
C HIS A 16 -4.19 5.63 3.63
N TRP A 17 -4.91 6.05 4.65
CA TRP A 17 -5.11 5.24 5.85
C TRP A 17 -6.02 4.05 5.59
N GLY A 18 -7.03 4.20 4.74
CA GLY A 18 -7.89 3.08 4.31
C GLY A 18 -7.09 1.98 3.62
N ILE A 19 -6.24 2.33 2.64
CA ILE A 19 -5.38 1.36 1.97
C ILE A 19 -4.39 0.72 2.94
N PHE A 20 -3.76 1.50 3.83
CA PHE A 20 -2.83 0.97 4.83
C PHE A 20 -3.52 -0.04 5.76
N LEU A 21 -4.69 0.29 6.29
CA LEU A 21 -5.43 -0.60 7.19
C LEU A 21 -5.91 -1.87 6.47
N LEU A 22 -6.46 -1.73 5.26
CA LEU A 22 -6.86 -2.89 4.44
C LEU A 22 -5.66 -3.77 4.11
N PHE A 23 -4.52 -3.19 3.72
CA PHE A 23 -3.30 -3.94 3.45
C PHE A 23 -2.81 -4.69 4.69
N ALA A 24 -2.78 -4.03 5.85
CA ALA A 24 -2.35 -4.64 7.10
C ALA A 24 -3.23 -5.84 7.49
N VAL A 25 -4.57 -5.68 7.41
CA VAL A 25 -5.51 -6.78 7.66
C VAL A 25 -5.32 -7.89 6.62
N ASN A 26 -5.22 -7.54 5.34
CA ASN A 26 -5.10 -8.52 4.27
C ASN A 26 -3.80 -9.32 4.33
N TYR A 27 -2.71 -8.69 4.79
CA TYR A 27 -1.43 -9.34 5.03
C TYR A 27 -1.54 -10.38 6.15
N VAL A 28 -2.21 -10.05 7.27
CA VAL A 28 -2.44 -11.03 8.35
C VAL A 28 -3.33 -12.19 7.88
N VAL A 29 -4.40 -11.89 7.14
CA VAL A 29 -5.32 -12.91 6.60
C VAL A 29 -4.68 -13.75 5.49
N SER A 30 -3.60 -13.28 4.86
CA SER A 30 -2.91 -14.02 3.80
C SER A 30 -2.18 -15.27 4.28
N ASP A 31 -2.02 -15.47 5.59
CA ASP A 31 -1.38 -16.67 6.11
C ASP A 31 -2.11 -17.93 5.61
N GLY A 32 -1.34 -18.87 5.07
CA GLY A 32 -1.89 -20.09 4.47
C GLY A 32 -2.41 -19.97 3.03
N MET A 33 -2.47 -18.77 2.42
CA MET A 33 -2.94 -18.62 1.03
C MET A 33 -2.11 -19.42 0.02
N GLY A 34 -0.80 -19.57 0.23
CA GLY A 34 0.04 -20.43 -0.61
C GLY A 34 -0.34 -21.91 -0.54
N ARG A 35 -0.74 -22.41 0.65
CA ARG A 35 -1.29 -23.78 0.80
C ARG A 35 -2.65 -23.89 0.14
N ALA A 36 -3.54 -22.92 0.39
CA ALA A 36 -4.87 -22.87 -0.21
C ALA A 36 -4.81 -22.88 -1.73
N LEU A 37 -3.92 -22.10 -2.35
CA LEU A 37 -3.74 -22.09 -3.80
C LEU A 37 -3.30 -23.47 -4.31
N ARG A 38 -2.32 -24.12 -3.68
CA ARG A 38 -1.88 -25.46 -4.07
C ARG A 38 -3.02 -26.48 -4.01
N THR A 39 -3.74 -26.53 -2.88
CA THR A 39 -4.90 -27.41 -2.71
C THR A 39 -5.95 -27.17 -3.78
N LYS A 40 -6.28 -25.91 -4.08
CA LYS A 40 -7.23 -25.54 -5.14
C LYS A 40 -6.76 -26.05 -6.51
N LEU A 41 -5.49 -25.83 -6.87
CA LEU A 41 -4.92 -26.25 -8.16
C LEU A 41 -4.85 -27.78 -8.31
N GLU A 42 -4.78 -28.51 -7.20
CA GLU A 42 -4.81 -29.98 -7.16
C GLU A 42 -6.24 -30.55 -7.13
N GLY A 43 -7.27 -29.69 -7.19
CA GLY A 43 -8.69 -30.09 -7.18
C GLY A 43 -9.27 -30.37 -5.80
N GLY A 44 -8.54 -30.02 -4.73
CA GLY A 44 -9.01 -30.13 -3.36
C GLY A 44 -9.76 -28.90 -2.87
N GLU A 45 -10.33 -29.01 -1.67
CA GLU A 45 -11.04 -27.92 -0.98
C GLU A 45 -10.05 -27.11 -0.10
N PRO A 46 -9.75 -25.84 -0.45
CA PRO A 46 -8.81 -25.02 0.31
C PRO A 46 -9.39 -24.55 1.65
N ASP A 47 -8.50 -24.07 2.54
CA ASP A 47 -8.95 -23.34 3.74
C ASP A 47 -9.88 -22.18 3.33
N GLN A 48 -11.11 -22.25 3.83
CA GLN A 48 -12.16 -21.33 3.37
C GLN A 48 -11.98 -19.93 3.95
N PHE A 49 -11.43 -19.77 5.15
CA PHE A 49 -11.36 -18.45 5.77
C PHE A 49 -10.46 -17.50 4.97
N ALA A 50 -9.21 -17.87 4.74
CA ALA A 50 -8.29 -17.03 3.96
C ALA A 50 -8.77 -16.90 2.50
N ALA A 51 -9.22 -18.00 1.89
CA ALA A 51 -9.69 -18.03 0.50
C ALA A 51 -10.92 -17.14 0.24
N LEU A 52 -11.80 -16.98 1.23
CA LEU A 52 -13.00 -16.14 1.12
C LEU A 52 -12.71 -14.66 1.34
N ILE A 53 -11.76 -14.32 2.22
CA ILE A 53 -11.53 -12.93 2.64
C ILE A 53 -10.40 -12.27 1.85
N HIS A 54 -9.28 -12.97 1.64
CA HIS A 54 -8.07 -12.36 1.09
C HIS A 54 -8.24 -11.83 -0.35
N PRO A 55 -8.77 -12.60 -1.32
CA PRO A 55 -8.90 -12.10 -2.70
C PRO A 55 -9.83 -10.89 -2.85
N PRO A 56 -11.04 -10.84 -2.24
CA PRO A 56 -11.88 -9.65 -2.31
C PRO A 56 -11.27 -8.40 -1.68
N VAL A 57 -10.58 -8.54 -0.54
CA VAL A 57 -9.88 -7.42 0.09
C VAL A 57 -8.71 -6.94 -0.77
N GLY A 58 -7.95 -7.86 -1.38
CA GLY A 58 -6.91 -7.53 -2.36
C GLY A 58 -7.46 -6.75 -3.56
N LEU A 59 -8.62 -7.12 -4.10
CA LEU A 59 -9.29 -6.40 -5.17
C LEU A 59 -9.75 -4.99 -4.73
N ALA A 60 -10.26 -4.86 -3.51
CA ALA A 60 -10.63 -3.56 -2.94
C ALA A 60 -9.40 -2.64 -2.81
N ILE A 61 -8.25 -3.17 -2.37
CA ILE A 61 -6.99 -2.43 -2.31
C ILE A 61 -6.58 -1.94 -3.71
N LEU A 62 -6.67 -2.79 -4.73
CA LEU A 62 -6.37 -2.40 -6.12
C LEU A 62 -7.27 -1.25 -6.59
N ALA A 63 -8.58 -1.37 -6.38
CA ALA A 63 -9.54 -0.33 -6.76
C ALA A 63 -9.23 1.02 -6.06
N LEU A 64 -9.00 0.98 -4.75
CA LEU A 64 -8.63 2.17 -3.98
C LEU A 64 -7.26 2.74 -4.38
N ALA A 65 -6.30 1.89 -4.75
CA ALA A 65 -4.99 2.32 -5.23
C ALA A 65 -5.12 3.06 -6.57
N VAL A 66 -5.93 2.56 -7.50
CA VAL A 66 -6.22 3.25 -8.78
C VAL A 66 -6.88 4.61 -8.51
N ILE A 67 -7.89 4.66 -7.63
CA ILE A 67 -8.53 5.92 -7.22
C ILE A 67 -7.49 6.87 -6.60
N ARG A 68 -6.64 6.37 -5.71
CA ARG A 68 -5.56 7.14 -5.07
C ARG A 68 -4.60 7.72 -6.08
N ILE A 69 -4.15 6.93 -7.06
CA ILE A 69 -3.26 7.38 -8.14
C ILE A 69 -3.96 8.47 -8.96
N PHE A 70 -5.21 8.26 -9.36
CA PHE A 70 -5.97 9.27 -10.10
C PHE A 70 -6.12 10.59 -9.32
N VAL A 71 -6.52 10.51 -8.04
CA VAL A 71 -6.63 11.68 -7.15
C VAL A 71 -5.28 12.36 -6.99
N ARG A 72 -4.18 11.61 -6.85
CA ARG A 72 -2.82 12.15 -6.77
C ARG A 72 -2.42 12.88 -8.05
N LEU A 73 -2.74 12.33 -9.21
CA LEU A 73 -2.44 12.98 -10.50
C LEU A 73 -3.26 14.26 -10.71
N ARG A 74 -4.50 14.31 -10.20
CA ARG A 74 -5.39 15.48 -10.31
C ARG A 74 -5.10 16.58 -9.29
N GLN A 75 -4.83 16.21 -8.03
CA GLN A 75 -4.69 17.16 -6.91
C GLN A 75 -3.23 17.44 -6.54
N GLY A 76 -2.28 16.65 -7.04
CA GLY A 76 -0.86 16.83 -6.78
C GLY A 76 -0.43 16.54 -5.34
N ALA A 77 0.66 17.19 -4.94
CA ALA A 77 1.33 17.07 -3.65
C ALA A 77 1.43 18.41 -2.95
N PRO A 78 1.21 18.46 -1.62
CA PRO A 78 1.70 19.57 -0.83
C PRO A 78 3.24 19.67 -0.94
N GLU A 79 3.76 20.90 -1.00
CA GLU A 79 5.19 21.20 -1.18
C GLU A 79 6.06 20.61 -0.08
N LEU A 80 7.07 19.80 -0.41
CA LEU A 80 7.93 19.13 0.59
C LEU A 80 8.61 20.13 1.55
N PRO A 81 8.83 19.78 2.83
CA PRO A 81 9.68 20.56 3.71
C PRO A 81 11.09 20.72 3.11
N PRO A 82 11.83 21.79 3.43
CA PRO A 82 13.22 21.95 3.02
C PRO A 82 14.05 20.74 3.45
N ALA A 83 14.61 20.02 2.48
CA ALA A 83 15.42 18.82 2.72
C ALA A 83 16.54 18.70 1.67
N LYS A 84 17.55 17.87 1.97
CA LYS A 84 18.64 17.60 1.04
C LYS A 84 18.10 17.01 -0.28
N PRO A 85 18.67 17.35 -1.46
CA PRO A 85 18.17 16.85 -2.75
C PRO A 85 18.06 15.32 -2.82
N LEU A 86 19.03 14.60 -2.25
CA LEU A 86 19.03 13.13 -2.19
C LEU A 86 17.82 12.58 -1.42
N MET A 87 17.44 13.18 -0.29
CA MET A 87 16.27 12.75 0.48
C MET A 87 14.99 12.90 -0.33
N ASN A 88 14.86 14.02 -1.06
CA ASN A 88 13.71 14.26 -1.94
C ASN A 88 13.66 13.24 -3.09
N GLN A 89 14.81 12.86 -3.66
CA GLN A 89 14.88 11.83 -4.70
C GLN A 89 14.49 10.46 -4.16
N VAL A 90 15.05 10.04 -3.03
CA VAL A 90 14.71 8.77 -2.37
C VAL A 90 13.23 8.72 -2.01
N ALA A 91 12.66 9.81 -1.49
CA ALA A 91 11.23 9.90 -1.21
C ALA A 91 10.38 9.70 -2.48
N LYS A 92 10.74 10.34 -3.61
CA LYS A 92 10.03 10.17 -4.89
C LYS A 92 10.10 8.73 -5.39
N LEU A 93 11.29 8.11 -5.37
CA LEU A 93 11.49 6.72 -5.77
C LEU A 93 10.73 5.74 -4.87
N GLY A 94 10.73 5.97 -3.55
CA GLY A 94 9.97 5.18 -2.60
C GLY A 94 8.46 5.23 -2.87
N HIS A 95 7.91 6.43 -3.14
CA HIS A 95 6.49 6.55 -3.51
C HIS A 95 6.19 5.86 -4.85
N LEU A 96 7.07 5.99 -5.85
CA LEU A 96 6.90 5.29 -7.13
C LEU A 96 6.88 3.78 -6.94
N ALA A 97 7.84 3.23 -6.16
CA ALA A 97 7.89 1.82 -5.83
C ALA A 97 6.61 1.35 -5.13
N LEU A 98 6.12 2.11 -4.13
CA LEU A 98 4.87 1.81 -3.44
C LEU A 98 3.66 1.80 -4.39
N TYR A 99 3.56 2.75 -5.34
CA TYR A 99 2.47 2.75 -6.32
C TYR A 99 2.52 1.54 -7.26
N LEU A 100 3.71 1.20 -7.75
CA LEU A 100 3.89 0.01 -8.59
C LEU A 100 3.52 -1.26 -7.82
N LEU A 101 3.97 -1.40 -6.58
CA LEU A 101 3.71 -2.57 -5.74
C LEU A 101 2.24 -2.68 -5.33
N LEU A 102 1.57 -1.57 -5.00
CA LEU A 102 0.14 -1.54 -4.69
C LEU A 102 -0.75 -2.03 -5.86
N VAL A 103 -0.23 -1.99 -7.09
CA VAL A 103 -0.93 -2.50 -8.28
C VAL A 103 -0.46 -3.92 -8.64
N ALA A 104 0.86 -4.16 -8.65
CA ALA A 104 1.44 -5.44 -9.08
C ALA A 104 1.08 -6.60 -8.14
N VAL A 105 1.04 -6.36 -6.82
CA VAL A 105 0.67 -7.37 -5.82
C VAL A 105 -0.75 -7.91 -6.08
N PRO A 106 -1.83 -7.10 -6.07
CA PRO A 106 -3.16 -7.64 -6.31
C PRO A 106 -3.36 -8.19 -7.73
N LEU A 107 -2.70 -7.64 -8.76
CA LEU A 107 -2.78 -8.21 -10.11
C LEU A 107 -2.17 -9.62 -10.20
N SER A 108 -1.01 -9.84 -9.57
CA SER A 108 -0.42 -11.19 -9.48
C SER A 108 -1.28 -12.14 -8.66
N GLY A 109 -1.95 -11.65 -7.61
CA GLY A 109 -2.91 -12.43 -6.83
C GLY A 109 -4.15 -12.83 -7.63
N ILE A 110 -4.67 -11.93 -8.48
CA ILE A 110 -5.77 -12.23 -9.42
C ILE A 110 -5.33 -13.28 -10.44
N ALA A 111 -4.11 -13.17 -10.99
CA ALA A 111 -3.57 -14.17 -11.91
C ALA A 111 -3.41 -15.55 -11.23
N ALA A 112 -2.92 -15.58 -10.00
CA ALA A 112 -2.74 -16.81 -9.24
C ALA A 112 -4.08 -17.45 -8.86
N TRP A 113 -4.93 -16.72 -8.13
CA TRP A 113 -6.17 -17.24 -7.57
C TRP A 113 -7.33 -17.24 -8.57
N GLY A 114 -7.50 -16.16 -9.33
CA GLY A 114 -8.60 -16.01 -10.28
C GLY A 114 -8.40 -16.79 -11.57
N LEU A 115 -7.18 -16.75 -12.13
CA LEU A 115 -6.86 -17.43 -13.40
C LEU A 115 -6.20 -18.80 -13.22
N GLY A 116 -5.80 -19.18 -12.01
CA GLY A 116 -5.21 -20.49 -11.72
C GLY A 116 -3.75 -20.64 -12.17
N ILE A 117 -3.00 -19.54 -12.29
CA ILE A 117 -1.61 -19.56 -12.74
C ILE A 117 -0.68 -19.79 -11.52
N ARG A 118 -0.07 -20.98 -11.43
CA ARG A 118 0.79 -21.37 -10.29
C ARG A 118 1.95 -20.40 -10.06
N ASP A 119 2.71 -20.10 -11.11
CA ASP A 119 3.91 -19.25 -11.03
C ASP A 119 3.59 -17.81 -10.58
N ALA A 120 2.38 -17.34 -10.88
CA ALA A 120 1.92 -16.03 -10.42
C ALA A 120 1.77 -15.97 -8.89
N GLY A 121 1.52 -17.10 -8.22
CA GLY A 121 1.48 -17.20 -6.77
C GLY A 121 2.86 -17.01 -6.13
N GLU A 122 3.90 -17.58 -6.74
CA GLU A 122 5.30 -17.38 -6.29
C GLU A 122 5.73 -15.93 -6.48
N VAL A 123 5.42 -15.35 -7.64
CA VAL A 123 5.66 -13.92 -7.91
C VAL A 123 4.91 -13.04 -6.91
N HIS A 124 3.65 -13.37 -6.60
CA HIS A 124 2.85 -12.63 -5.63
C HIS A 124 3.52 -12.60 -4.24
N GLU A 125 4.00 -13.74 -3.76
CA GLU A 125 4.70 -13.84 -2.47
C GLU A 125 5.96 -12.97 -2.43
N VAL A 126 6.78 -13.01 -3.49
CA VAL A 126 7.98 -12.16 -3.61
C VAL A 126 7.59 -10.68 -3.60
N LEU A 127 6.55 -10.29 -4.35
CA LEU A 127 6.10 -8.91 -4.42
C LEU A 127 5.55 -8.41 -3.07
N VAL A 128 4.85 -9.25 -2.30
CA VAL A 128 4.36 -8.90 -0.96
C VAL A 128 5.54 -8.65 -0.01
N ASN A 129 6.55 -9.52 -0.01
CA ASN A 129 7.73 -9.34 0.83
C ASN A 129 8.48 -8.04 0.50
N LEU A 130 8.62 -7.73 -0.79
CA LEU A 130 9.18 -6.47 -1.25
C LEU A 130 8.32 -5.27 -0.82
N ALA A 131 6.99 -5.37 -0.94
CA ALA A 131 6.07 -4.33 -0.50
C ALA A 131 6.21 -4.04 0.99
N VAL A 132 6.25 -5.07 1.84
CA VAL A 132 6.46 -4.92 3.29
C VAL A 132 7.77 -4.21 3.59
N LEU A 133 8.87 -4.59 2.94
CA LEU A 133 10.17 -3.94 3.12
C LEU A 133 10.10 -2.44 2.78
N VAL A 134 9.49 -2.09 1.65
CA VAL A 134 9.35 -0.69 1.22
C VAL A 134 8.41 0.08 2.14
N ILE A 135 7.31 -0.53 2.60
CA ILE A 135 6.37 0.08 3.56
C ILE A 135 7.08 0.37 4.88
N VAL A 136 7.87 -0.56 5.40
CA VAL A 136 8.65 -0.36 6.64
C VAL A 136 9.66 0.77 6.46
N GLY A 137 10.40 0.79 5.35
CA GLY A 137 11.32 1.88 5.04
C GLY A 137 10.62 3.25 4.92
N HIS A 138 9.45 3.28 4.29
CA HIS A 138 8.62 4.47 4.17
C HIS A 138 8.14 4.98 5.54
N ALA A 139 7.62 4.08 6.39
CA ALA A 139 7.18 4.42 7.74
C ALA A 139 8.36 4.89 8.62
N ALA A 140 9.51 4.22 8.54
CA ALA A 140 10.72 4.60 9.26
C ALA A 140 11.20 6.01 8.84
N ALA A 141 11.17 6.33 7.55
CA ALA A 141 11.47 7.68 7.08
C ALA A 141 10.48 8.71 7.65
N ALA A 142 9.18 8.41 7.65
CA ALA A 142 8.16 9.29 8.23
C ALA A 142 8.36 9.52 9.74
N ILE A 143 8.74 8.48 10.49
CA ILE A 143 9.11 8.55 11.91
C ILE A 143 10.36 9.40 12.11
N TYR A 144 11.38 9.22 11.26
CA TYR A 144 12.61 10.03 11.30
C TYR A 144 12.32 11.52 11.07
N HIS A 145 11.51 11.84 10.07
CA HIS A 145 11.03 13.21 9.83
C HIS A 145 10.28 13.76 11.05
N HIS A 146 9.44 12.93 11.71
CA HIS A 146 8.66 13.38 12.85
C HIS A 146 9.50 13.66 14.11
N PHE A 147 10.38 12.73 14.50
CA PHE A 147 11.08 12.79 15.78
C PHE A 147 12.46 13.43 15.71
N VAL A 148 13.17 13.25 14.61
CA VAL A 148 14.55 13.76 14.44
C VAL A 148 14.54 15.11 13.76
N LEU A 149 13.93 15.21 12.57
CA LEU A 149 13.94 16.47 11.80
C LEU A 149 12.90 17.47 12.29
N LYS A 150 11.79 16.99 12.87
CA LYS A 150 10.71 17.81 13.45
C LYS A 150 10.19 18.86 12.46
N ASP A 151 10.11 18.50 11.19
CA ASP A 151 9.82 19.40 10.07
C ASP A 151 8.31 19.50 9.72
N GLY A 152 7.45 18.89 10.54
CA GLY A 152 6.00 18.90 10.34
C GLY A 152 5.52 18.03 9.17
N LEU A 153 6.37 17.19 8.55
CA LEU A 153 5.97 16.35 7.40
C LEU A 153 4.74 15.47 7.71
N MET A 154 4.67 14.91 8.92
CA MET A 154 3.58 14.03 9.33
C MET A 154 2.24 14.74 9.47
N ASP A 155 2.22 16.04 9.78
CA ASP A 155 0.98 16.80 10.00
C ASP A 155 0.13 16.88 8.73
N ARG A 156 0.76 16.64 7.58
CA ARG A 156 0.15 16.66 6.26
C ARG A 156 -0.74 15.47 5.99
N ILE A 157 -0.49 14.33 6.64
CA ILE A 157 -1.21 13.07 6.42
C ILE A 157 -1.98 12.59 7.67
N ARG A 158 -1.84 13.25 8.81
CA ARG A 158 -2.63 12.94 10.01
C ARG A 158 -4.13 13.07 9.73
N PRO A 159 -4.97 12.13 10.20
CA PRO A 159 -6.43 12.35 10.23
C PRO A 159 -6.73 13.64 10.98
N ALA A 160 -7.70 14.43 10.51
CA ALA A 160 -8.07 15.66 11.20
C ALA A 160 -8.53 15.34 12.63
N ARG A 161 -7.96 16.02 13.63
CA ARG A 161 -8.55 16.07 14.97
C ARG A 161 -9.81 16.94 14.85
N ARG A 162 -10.97 16.35 15.11
CA ARG A 162 -12.19 17.13 15.38
C ARG A 162 -12.03 17.87 16.69
#